data_AF-A0A3S3PII1-F1
#
_entry.id   AF-A0A3S3PII1-F1
#
_cell.length_a   1.000
_cell.length_b   1.000
_cell.length_c   1.000
_cell.angle_alpha   90.00
_cell.angle_beta   90.00
_cell.angle_gamma   90.00
#
_symmetry.space_group_name_H-M   'P 1'
#
loop_
_entity.id
_entity.type
_entity.pdbx_description
1 polymer ?
#
loop_
_entity_poly.entity_id
_entity_poly.type
_entity_poly.pdbx_seq_one_letter_code
_entity_poly.pdbx_strand_id
1 'polypeptide(L)'
;MIGFQCSATVQPVFGRSALFPTPPHQASPASGYSRPSTVLPPNLLDFFPNAGGDGLRIKWAHAINSRHQLSSALMSDELMIEADVTLAESNRYPVPIMAHPPMTMSDITLEDWLIEVVRSETCKGIKLDFKSTRVVEPAFRVLARHSDFLKGPLVLNADILQGCNKPSSPPVDAWTFLMLCRTRFPKAILSIGWTTEMNDISLKTGYTREMIDQMASLVKEYSLLQPVTFPVNASLLKVSIAELQRLLFQVPNSSLSVWSHPGDPVSIDDLMVYRKAFGVNQVFYDMPEDILNAFRAQIYRR
;
A
#
# COMPACT_ATOMS: atom_id res chain seq x y z
N MET A 1 -52.70 -48.12 -35.42
CA MET A 1 -52.46 -49.18 -34.42
C MET A 1 -52.51 -48.53 -33.04
N ILE A 2 -53.58 -48.86 -32.28
CA ILE A 2 -53.72 -48.92 -30.81
C ILE A 2 -53.20 -47.67 -30.02
N GLY A 3 -53.98 -46.82 -29.35
CA GLY A 3 -55.36 -46.89 -28.85
C GLY A 3 -55.39 -46.91 -27.32
N PHE A 4 -56.27 -46.06 -26.73
CA PHE A 4 -56.82 -46.03 -25.36
C PHE A 4 -56.06 -45.25 -24.27
N GLN A 5 -56.71 -44.67 -23.24
CA GLN A 5 -57.93 -43.86 -23.04
C GLN A 5 -58.01 -43.63 -21.52
N CYS A 6 -58.52 -42.48 -21.08
CA CYS A 6 -58.91 -42.23 -19.68
C CYS A 6 -60.03 -43.16 -19.19
N SER A 7 -60.05 -43.41 -17.87
CA SER A 7 -61.23 -43.54 -16.97
C SER A 7 -60.72 -44.04 -15.59
N ALA A 8 -61.33 -43.84 -14.42
CA ALA A 8 -62.34 -42.94 -13.89
C ALA A 8 -62.41 -43.18 -12.35
N THR A 9 -62.63 -42.10 -11.61
CA THR A 9 -63.40 -41.92 -10.35
C THR A 9 -63.73 -43.10 -9.41
N VAL A 10 -63.42 -42.93 -8.11
CA VAL A 10 -64.27 -43.33 -6.95
C VAL A 10 -64.14 -42.32 -5.79
N GLN A 11 -65.27 -41.73 -5.38
CA GLN A 11 -65.55 -41.09 -4.06
C GLN A 11 -66.30 -42.12 -3.17
N PRO A 12 -66.75 -41.86 -1.92
CA PRO A 12 -66.36 -40.91 -0.84
C PRO A 12 -66.23 -41.61 0.56
N VAL A 13 -66.11 -40.82 1.64
CA VAL A 13 -66.86 -40.92 2.93
C VAL A 13 -66.01 -40.76 4.21
N PHE A 14 -66.46 -39.77 4.99
CA PHE A 14 -66.28 -39.44 6.40
C PHE A 14 -65.91 -40.58 7.38
N GLY A 15 -65.04 -40.27 8.36
CA GLY A 15 -64.90 -41.08 9.57
C GLY A 15 -63.99 -40.43 10.61
N ARG A 16 -64.56 -40.12 11.79
CA ARG A 16 -64.02 -39.30 12.86
C ARG A 16 -62.93 -39.97 13.73
N SER A 17 -62.08 -39.10 14.29
CA SER A 17 -61.52 -39.07 15.66
C SER A 17 -60.45 -40.08 16.13
N ALA A 18 -59.23 -39.55 16.22
CA ALA A 18 -58.37 -39.41 17.41
C ALA A 18 -58.00 -40.64 18.28
N LEU A 19 -56.71 -40.98 18.23
CA LEU A 19 -55.91 -41.46 19.36
C LEU A 19 -54.55 -40.72 19.33
N PHE A 20 -54.35 -39.78 20.27
CA PHE A 20 -53.10 -39.02 20.53
C PHE A 20 -52.01 -39.92 21.18
N PRO A 21 -50.74 -39.48 21.39
CA PRO A 21 -49.98 -38.33 20.86
C PRO A 21 -48.55 -38.69 20.36
N THR A 22 -47.83 -37.75 19.72
CA THR A 22 -46.34 -37.53 19.74
C THR A 22 -45.94 -36.54 18.62
N PRO A 23 -44.74 -35.92 18.61
CA PRO A 23 -43.98 -35.17 19.64
C PRO A 23 -43.57 -33.75 19.07
N PRO A 24 -42.68 -32.95 19.70
CA PRO A 24 -42.75 -31.48 19.63
C PRO A 24 -42.18 -30.84 18.36
N HIS A 25 -42.69 -29.63 18.11
CA HIS A 25 -42.23 -28.63 17.13
C HIS A 25 -40.69 -28.55 17.00
N GLN A 26 -40.18 -28.88 15.82
CA GLN A 26 -38.93 -28.30 15.33
C GLN A 26 -39.24 -26.93 14.75
N ALA A 27 -38.96 -25.89 15.53
CA ALA A 27 -38.73 -24.55 15.00
C ALA A 27 -37.39 -24.57 14.26
N SER A 28 -37.41 -24.23 12.97
CA SER A 28 -36.21 -24.02 12.17
C SER A 28 -35.31 -22.98 12.86
N PRO A 29 -34.02 -23.26 13.12
CA PRO A 29 -33.12 -22.24 13.57
C PRO A 29 -32.89 -21.26 12.42
N ALA A 30 -33.25 -20.01 12.65
CA ALA A 30 -32.85 -18.90 11.82
C ALA A 30 -31.33 -18.98 11.61
N SER A 31 -30.90 -19.13 10.35
CA SER A 31 -29.51 -19.05 9.98
C SER A 31 -29.02 -17.62 10.24
N GLY A 32 -28.49 -17.40 11.44
CA GLY A 32 -27.68 -16.24 11.75
C GLY A 32 -26.40 -16.32 10.92
N TYR A 33 -26.47 -15.87 9.67
CA TYR A 33 -25.28 -15.44 8.96
C TYR A 33 -24.77 -14.21 9.69
N SER A 34 -23.92 -14.42 10.68
CA SER A 34 -22.99 -13.41 11.14
C SER A 34 -22.26 -12.89 9.91
N ARG A 35 -22.55 -11.65 9.53
CA ARG A 35 -21.73 -10.91 8.56
C ARG A 35 -20.28 -11.12 8.97
N PRO A 36 -19.37 -11.52 8.07
CA PRO A 36 -17.96 -11.39 8.38
C PRO A 36 -17.77 -9.93 8.76
N SER A 37 -17.35 -9.68 10.01
CA SER A 37 -16.82 -8.39 10.42
C SER A 37 -15.76 -8.06 9.38
N THR A 38 -16.02 -7.06 8.54
CA THR A 38 -15.06 -6.55 7.57
C THR A 38 -13.94 -5.93 8.40
N VAL A 39 -12.98 -6.77 8.81
CA VAL A 39 -11.74 -6.32 9.39
C VAL A 39 -11.10 -5.48 8.29
N LEU A 40 -11.09 -4.17 8.50
CA LEU A 40 -10.43 -3.25 7.59
C LEU A 40 -8.98 -3.71 7.43
N PRO A 41 -8.42 -3.61 6.22
CA PRO A 41 -7.03 -3.98 6.01
C PRO A 41 -6.14 -3.11 6.92
N PRO A 42 -5.08 -3.69 7.52
CA PRO A 42 -4.32 -3.01 8.57
C PRO A 42 -3.64 -1.75 8.03
N ASN A 43 -3.78 -0.63 8.74
CA ASN A 43 -3.05 0.61 8.48
C ASN A 43 -1.58 0.43 8.92
N LEU A 44 -0.65 1.16 8.32
CA LEU A 44 0.75 1.18 8.75
C LEU A 44 0.91 1.46 10.26
N LEU A 45 0.06 2.31 10.84
CA LEU A 45 0.06 2.62 12.27
C LEU A 45 -0.31 1.43 13.17
N ASP A 46 -1.04 0.44 12.66
CA ASP A 46 -1.42 -0.75 13.43
C ASP A 46 -0.20 -1.62 13.79
N PHE A 47 0.89 -1.48 13.01
CA PHE A 47 2.17 -2.12 13.30
C PHE A 47 3.01 -1.38 14.35
N PHE A 48 2.66 -0.11 14.66
CA PHE A 48 3.44 0.77 15.52
C PHE A 48 2.56 1.44 16.59
N PRO A 49 2.08 0.70 17.61
CA PRO A 49 1.15 1.23 18.62
C PRO A 49 1.71 2.45 19.38
N ASN A 50 3.03 2.52 19.54
CA ASN A 50 3.72 3.64 20.20
C ASN A 50 3.65 4.96 19.40
N ALA A 51 3.25 4.91 18.12
CA ALA A 51 3.00 6.10 17.30
C ALA A 51 1.69 6.80 17.69
N GLY A 52 0.87 6.23 18.57
CA GLY A 52 -0.34 6.90 19.09
C GLY A 52 -1.34 7.32 18.01
N GLY A 53 -1.37 6.61 16.88
CA GLY A 53 -2.24 6.92 15.74
C GLY A 53 -1.81 8.14 14.91
N ASP A 54 -0.57 8.63 15.06
CA ASP A 54 -0.07 9.81 14.34
C ASP A 54 1.08 9.44 13.40
N GLY A 55 0.84 9.58 12.08
CA GLY A 55 1.81 9.23 11.04
C GLY A 55 3.08 10.10 11.04
N LEU A 56 3.06 11.28 11.69
CA LEU A 56 4.27 12.09 11.90
C LEU A 56 5.28 11.45 12.87
N ARG A 57 4.84 10.48 13.69
CA ARG A 57 5.71 9.71 14.59
C ARG A 57 6.39 8.54 13.91
N ILE A 58 5.97 8.17 12.71
CA ILE A 58 6.66 7.15 11.92
C ILE A 58 7.92 7.80 11.32
N LYS A 59 9.08 7.44 11.88
CA LYS A 59 10.39 7.87 11.41
C LYS A 59 10.91 6.92 10.33
N TRP A 60 11.54 7.48 9.31
CA TRP A 60 12.01 6.76 8.12
C TRP A 60 13.52 6.89 7.98
N ALA A 61 14.21 5.75 7.86
CA ALA A 61 15.58 5.70 7.36
C ALA A 61 15.48 5.65 5.83
N HIS A 62 15.81 6.75 5.16
CA HIS A 62 15.59 6.95 3.73
C HIS A 62 16.82 6.57 2.89
N ALA A 63 16.60 6.02 1.68
CA ALA A 63 17.62 5.66 0.70
C ALA A 63 18.74 4.75 1.24
N ILE A 64 18.34 3.69 1.95
CA ILE A 64 19.23 2.73 2.62
C ILE A 64 19.75 1.69 1.60
N ASN A 65 20.62 2.18 0.72
CA ASN A 65 21.07 1.51 -0.50
C ASN A 65 22.45 0.85 -0.40
N SER A 66 23.05 0.81 0.78
CA SER A 66 24.36 0.19 1.00
C SER A 66 24.39 -0.64 2.28
N ARG A 67 25.35 -1.55 2.37
CA ARG A 67 25.53 -2.39 3.56
C ARG A 67 25.78 -1.55 4.83
N HIS A 68 26.56 -0.48 4.70
CA HIS A 68 26.84 0.43 5.82
C HIS A 68 25.58 1.17 6.28
N GLN A 69 24.78 1.70 5.34
CA GLN A 69 23.52 2.36 5.67
C GLN A 69 22.53 1.39 6.32
N LEU A 70 22.42 0.16 5.80
CA LEU A 70 21.52 -0.84 6.38
C LEU A 70 21.91 -1.18 7.82
N SER A 71 23.19 -1.47 8.07
CA SER A 71 23.68 -1.73 9.42
C SER A 71 23.37 -0.58 10.39
N SER A 72 23.44 0.67 9.91
CA SER A 72 23.14 1.85 10.72
C SER A 72 21.63 1.95 11.01
N ALA A 73 20.80 1.80 9.97
CA ALA A 73 19.33 1.87 10.06
C ALA A 73 18.70 0.76 10.91
N LEU A 74 19.34 -0.42 10.97
CA LEU A 74 18.90 -1.51 11.84
C LEU A 74 19.13 -1.21 13.33
N MET A 75 20.15 -0.43 13.67
CA MET A 75 20.54 -0.11 15.05
C MET A 75 19.93 1.19 15.59
N SER A 76 19.27 1.95 14.74
CA SER A 76 18.78 3.29 15.03
C SER A 76 17.32 3.28 15.55
N ASP A 77 16.72 4.43 15.80
CA ASP A 77 15.35 4.55 16.37
C ASP A 77 14.24 4.72 15.32
N GLU A 78 14.58 4.71 14.02
CA GLU A 78 13.62 4.75 12.92
C GLU A 78 12.73 3.50 12.89
N LEU A 79 11.48 3.67 12.48
CA LEU A 79 10.49 2.60 12.46
C LEU A 79 10.36 1.96 11.08
N MET A 80 10.70 2.69 10.03
CA MET A 80 10.67 2.25 8.65
C MET A 80 12.05 2.38 8.02
N ILE A 81 12.42 1.40 7.19
CA ILE A 81 13.63 1.44 6.36
C ILE A 81 13.18 1.43 4.90
N GLU A 82 13.52 2.49 4.17
CA GLU A 82 13.23 2.62 2.75
C GLU A 82 14.52 2.37 1.94
N ALA A 83 14.38 1.62 0.84
CA ALA A 83 15.48 1.33 -0.07
C ALA A 83 15.00 1.21 -1.52
N ASP A 84 15.85 1.66 -2.43
CA ASP A 84 15.60 1.68 -3.86
C ASP A 84 16.06 0.38 -4.51
N VAL A 85 15.21 -0.24 -5.31
CA VAL A 85 15.51 -1.49 -5.99
C VAL A 85 15.73 -1.22 -7.48
N THR A 86 16.94 -1.50 -7.95
CA THR A 86 17.36 -1.39 -9.35
C THR A 86 17.97 -2.70 -9.84
N LEU A 87 18.01 -2.92 -11.15
CA LEU A 87 18.61 -4.10 -11.74
C LEU A 87 20.07 -3.81 -12.11
N ALA A 88 21.01 -4.64 -11.64
CA ALA A 88 22.41 -4.54 -12.04
C ALA A 88 22.59 -5.00 -13.51
N GLU A 89 22.66 -4.05 -14.43
CA GLU A 89 22.66 -4.34 -15.88
C GLU A 89 24.02 -4.78 -16.44
N SER A 90 25.11 -4.56 -15.69
CA SER A 90 26.47 -4.91 -16.11
C SER A 90 26.77 -6.41 -16.04
N ASN A 91 25.86 -7.23 -15.49
CA ASN A 91 26.02 -8.66 -15.33
C ASN A 91 25.29 -9.47 -16.41
N ARG A 92 25.89 -10.60 -16.85
CA ARG A 92 25.26 -11.57 -17.77
C ARG A 92 23.91 -12.09 -17.23
N TYR A 93 23.81 -12.16 -15.90
CA TYR A 93 22.58 -12.45 -15.18
C TYR A 93 22.24 -11.22 -14.35
N PRO A 94 21.26 -10.40 -14.78
CA PRO A 94 20.89 -9.20 -14.04
C PRO A 94 20.32 -9.57 -12.66
N VAL A 95 20.85 -8.93 -11.61
CA VAL A 95 20.47 -9.19 -10.21
C VAL A 95 19.86 -7.92 -9.62
N PRO A 96 18.75 -8.02 -8.86
CA PRO A 96 18.24 -6.88 -8.09
C PRO A 96 19.23 -6.43 -7.02
N ILE A 97 19.55 -5.14 -7.02
CA ILE A 97 20.48 -4.49 -6.11
C ILE A 97 19.81 -3.30 -5.43
N MET A 98 20.34 -2.88 -4.28
CA MET A 98 19.87 -1.67 -3.63
C MET A 98 20.59 -0.45 -4.21
N ALA A 99 19.90 0.32 -5.05
CA ALA A 99 20.48 1.46 -5.74
C ALA A 99 19.39 2.38 -6.30
N HIS A 100 19.56 3.69 -6.10
CA HIS A 100 18.79 4.71 -6.79
C HIS A 100 19.43 5.05 -8.15
N PRO A 101 18.67 5.13 -9.26
CA PRO A 101 19.17 5.64 -10.53
C PRO A 101 19.84 7.02 -10.39
N PRO A 102 20.90 7.31 -11.16
CA PRO A 102 21.44 6.52 -12.27
C PRO A 102 22.41 5.41 -11.83
N MET A 103 22.55 5.12 -10.53
CA MET A 103 23.45 4.06 -10.08
C MET A 103 22.92 2.69 -10.51
N THR A 104 23.77 1.93 -11.21
CA THR A 104 23.51 0.56 -11.66
C THR A 104 24.40 -0.46 -10.96
N MET A 105 25.10 -0.04 -9.91
CA MET A 105 25.97 -0.84 -9.07
C MET A 105 25.70 -0.53 -7.60
N SER A 106 25.88 -1.54 -6.74
CA SER A 106 25.75 -1.44 -5.29
C SER A 106 26.68 -2.44 -4.61
N ASP A 107 27.05 -2.17 -3.37
CA ASP A 107 27.79 -3.10 -2.50
C ASP A 107 26.88 -4.16 -1.86
N ILE A 108 25.55 -4.05 -2.05
CA ILE A 108 24.57 -4.97 -1.48
C ILE A 108 23.47 -5.34 -2.50
N THR A 109 23.22 -6.64 -2.61
CA THR A 109 22.10 -7.16 -3.39
C THR A 109 20.79 -7.02 -2.60
N LEU A 110 19.64 -7.05 -3.27
CA LEU A 110 18.35 -7.15 -2.57
C LEU A 110 18.29 -8.39 -1.66
N GLU A 111 18.85 -9.51 -2.10
CA GLU A 111 18.84 -10.76 -1.33
C GLU A 111 19.66 -10.63 -0.04
N ASP A 112 20.89 -10.11 -0.13
CA ASP A 112 21.72 -9.88 1.06
C ASP A 112 21.09 -8.87 2.02
N TRP A 113 20.48 -7.81 1.48
CA TRP A 113 19.78 -6.79 2.28
C TRP A 113 18.60 -7.41 3.05
N LEU A 114 17.78 -8.24 2.39
CA LEU A 114 16.66 -8.94 3.04
C LEU A 114 17.14 -9.96 4.08
N ILE A 115 18.24 -10.67 3.79
CA ILE A 115 18.86 -11.60 4.75
C ILE A 115 19.29 -10.84 6.01
N GLU A 116 19.92 -9.68 5.87
CA GLU A 116 20.33 -8.86 7.02
C GLU A 116 19.13 -8.36 7.83
N VAL A 117 18.08 -7.86 7.17
CA VAL A 117 16.83 -7.45 7.84
C VAL A 117 16.22 -8.62 8.61
N VAL A 118 16.08 -9.79 7.99
CA VAL A 118 15.51 -10.98 8.65
C VAL A 118 16.37 -11.43 9.83
N ARG A 119 17.70 -11.46 9.68
CA ARG A 119 18.64 -11.88 10.73
C ARG A 119 18.70 -10.93 11.91
N SER A 120 18.36 -9.66 11.71
CA SER A 120 18.30 -8.68 12.80
C SER A 120 17.11 -8.91 13.76
N GLU A 121 16.14 -9.73 13.36
CA GLU A 121 14.87 -9.97 14.07
C GLU A 121 14.08 -8.69 14.38
N THR A 122 14.34 -7.61 13.66
CA THR A 122 13.71 -6.31 13.88
C THR A 122 12.24 -6.30 13.50
N CYS A 123 11.43 -5.56 14.26
CA CYS A 123 10.04 -5.25 13.91
C CYS A 123 9.90 -3.98 13.06
N LYS A 124 11.01 -3.35 12.64
CA LYS A 124 10.99 -2.23 11.70
C LYS A 124 10.29 -2.66 10.40
N GLY A 125 9.48 -1.77 9.85
CA GLY A 125 8.91 -2.00 8.52
C GLY A 125 9.92 -1.69 7.42
N ILE A 126 9.70 -2.28 6.26
CA ILE A 126 10.52 -2.04 5.08
C ILE A 126 9.67 -1.49 3.94
N LYS A 127 10.19 -0.52 3.20
CA LYS A 127 9.60 0.01 1.97
C LYS A 127 10.60 -0.20 0.83
N LEU A 128 10.22 -1.01 -0.16
CA LEU A 128 11.04 -1.29 -1.33
C LEU A 128 10.52 -0.46 -2.51
N ASP A 129 11.33 0.46 -3.01
CA ASP A 129 10.99 1.33 -4.15
C ASP A 129 11.53 0.79 -5.48
N PHE A 130 10.65 0.22 -6.30
CA PHE A 130 11.01 -0.41 -7.56
C PHE A 130 11.14 0.63 -8.68
N LYS A 131 12.36 0.82 -9.18
CA LYS A 131 12.68 1.94 -10.08
C LYS A 131 12.42 1.66 -11.56
N SER A 132 12.05 0.43 -11.94
CA SER A 132 11.69 0.09 -13.32
C SER A 132 10.90 -1.21 -13.42
N THR A 133 10.11 -1.37 -14.49
CA THR A 133 9.40 -2.63 -14.78
C THR A 133 10.33 -3.84 -14.81
N ARG A 134 11.55 -3.68 -15.33
CA ARG A 134 12.50 -4.78 -15.54
C ARG A 134 13.00 -5.40 -14.24
N VAL A 135 13.00 -4.65 -13.12
CA VAL A 135 13.45 -5.17 -11.83
C VAL A 135 12.34 -5.87 -11.05
N VAL A 136 11.06 -5.60 -11.36
CA VAL A 136 9.91 -6.07 -10.58
C VAL A 136 9.90 -7.59 -10.44
N GLU A 137 9.84 -8.34 -11.54
CA GLU A 137 9.73 -9.80 -11.46
C GLU A 137 10.97 -10.46 -10.81
N PRO A 138 12.22 -10.13 -11.19
CA PRO A 138 13.40 -10.66 -10.52
C PRO A 138 13.43 -10.36 -9.02
N ALA A 139 13.09 -9.13 -8.62
CA ALA A 139 13.09 -8.74 -7.21
C ALA A 139 11.98 -9.42 -6.42
N PHE A 140 10.79 -9.58 -6.99
CA PHE A 140 9.67 -10.26 -6.34
C PHE A 140 9.97 -11.75 -6.12
N ARG A 141 10.73 -12.39 -7.03
CA ARG A 141 11.21 -13.77 -6.86
C ARG A 141 12.17 -13.91 -5.68
N VAL A 142 13.03 -12.91 -5.46
CA VAL A 142 13.89 -12.83 -4.27
C VAL A 142 13.04 -12.61 -3.03
N LEU A 143 12.22 -11.56 -3.04
CA LEU A 143 11.39 -11.16 -1.90
C LEU A 143 10.46 -12.28 -1.42
N ALA A 144 9.88 -13.08 -2.31
CA ALA A 144 9.01 -14.21 -1.96
C ALA A 144 9.70 -15.30 -1.13
N ARG A 145 11.04 -15.38 -1.14
CA ARG A 145 11.80 -16.30 -0.29
C ARG A 145 11.99 -15.79 1.13
N HIS A 146 11.82 -14.49 1.36
CA HIS A 146 12.16 -13.83 2.62
C HIS A 146 10.95 -13.19 3.31
N SER A 147 9.88 -12.86 2.58
CA SER A 147 8.76 -12.05 3.07
C SER A 147 8.05 -12.64 4.28
N ASP A 148 7.92 -13.96 4.36
CA ASP A 148 7.27 -14.63 5.50
C ASP A 148 8.09 -14.60 6.80
N PHE A 149 9.37 -14.26 6.71
CA PHE A 149 10.27 -14.14 7.86
C PHE A 149 10.38 -12.71 8.40
N LEU A 150 9.85 -11.72 7.69
CA LEU A 150 9.80 -10.33 8.14
C LEU A 150 8.86 -10.20 9.34
N LYS A 151 9.31 -9.51 10.39
CA LYS A 151 8.48 -9.25 11.59
C LYS A 151 7.69 -7.94 11.49
N GLY A 152 8.22 -6.96 10.77
CA GLY A 152 7.56 -5.68 10.51
C GLY A 152 6.75 -5.64 9.21
N PRO A 153 6.05 -4.52 8.93
CA PRO A 153 5.26 -4.37 7.71
C PRO A 153 6.13 -4.28 6.46
N LEU A 154 5.63 -4.83 5.36
CA LEU A 154 6.20 -4.72 4.03
C LEU A 154 5.40 -3.72 3.20
N VAL A 155 6.06 -2.68 2.71
CA VAL A 155 5.52 -1.69 1.77
C VAL A 155 6.18 -1.90 0.40
N LEU A 156 5.38 -2.06 -0.64
CA LEU A 156 5.85 -2.19 -2.03
C LEU A 156 5.56 -0.89 -2.75
N ASN A 157 6.61 -0.14 -3.11
CA ASN A 157 6.51 1.19 -3.70
C ASN A 157 6.86 1.18 -5.19
N ALA A 158 6.03 1.80 -6.02
CA ALA A 158 6.37 2.07 -7.41
C ALA A 158 5.58 3.26 -7.97
N ASP A 159 6.23 4.02 -8.83
CA ASP A 159 5.57 5.00 -9.69
C ASP A 159 5.00 4.31 -10.92
N ILE A 160 3.69 4.02 -10.89
CA ILE A 160 3.02 3.19 -11.91
C ILE A 160 2.17 4.01 -12.89
N LEU A 161 1.99 5.30 -12.62
CA LEU A 161 1.33 6.25 -13.52
C LEU A 161 2.30 7.37 -13.92
N GLN A 162 2.06 7.96 -15.08
CA GLN A 162 2.83 9.13 -15.50
C GLN A 162 2.42 10.36 -14.69
N GLY A 163 3.38 11.08 -14.13
CA GLY A 163 3.09 12.38 -13.52
C GLY A 163 3.12 13.55 -14.49
N CYS A 164 2.98 14.76 -13.92
CA CYS A 164 2.98 16.00 -14.67
C CYS A 164 4.25 16.17 -15.50
N ASN A 165 4.09 16.75 -16.69
CA ASN A 165 5.18 17.07 -17.63
C ASN A 165 5.91 15.88 -18.25
N LYS A 166 5.33 14.66 -18.18
CA LYS A 166 5.89 13.45 -18.81
C LYS A 166 7.38 13.25 -18.52
N PRO A 167 7.73 12.96 -17.25
CA PRO A 167 9.08 12.61 -16.84
C PRO A 167 9.80 11.72 -17.83
N SER A 168 11.10 11.97 -18.00
CA SER A 168 11.98 11.21 -18.91
C SER A 168 12.01 9.70 -18.61
N SER A 169 11.83 9.32 -17.34
CA SER A 169 11.74 7.92 -16.93
C SER A 169 10.31 7.39 -17.08
N PRO A 170 10.09 6.27 -17.78
CA PRO A 170 8.77 5.68 -17.91
C PRO A 170 8.28 5.13 -16.56
N PRO A 171 6.97 5.16 -16.29
CA PRO A 171 6.41 4.49 -15.13
C PRO A 171 6.68 2.98 -15.16
N VAL A 172 6.70 2.38 -13.98
CA VAL A 172 6.63 0.93 -13.82
C VAL A 172 5.30 0.43 -14.39
N ASP A 173 5.32 -0.68 -15.13
CA ASP A 173 4.11 -1.25 -15.72
C ASP A 173 3.11 -1.64 -14.62
N ALA A 174 1.98 -0.93 -14.59
CA ALA A 174 0.96 -1.07 -13.56
C ALA A 174 0.41 -2.49 -13.49
N TRP A 175 0.18 -3.14 -14.63
CA TRP A 175 -0.35 -4.51 -14.67
C TRP A 175 0.63 -5.49 -14.03
N THR A 176 1.88 -5.49 -14.47
CA THR A 176 2.94 -6.35 -13.94
C THR A 176 3.09 -6.15 -12.43
N PHE A 177 3.21 -4.90 -11.98
CA PHE A 177 3.43 -4.60 -10.58
C PHE A 177 2.22 -5.00 -9.71
N LEU A 178 1.02 -4.51 -10.03
CA LEU A 178 -0.18 -4.74 -9.21
C LEU A 178 -0.60 -6.21 -9.19
N MET A 179 -0.51 -6.92 -10.32
CA MET A 179 -0.84 -8.35 -10.36
C MET A 179 0.09 -9.18 -9.50
N LEU A 180 1.40 -8.91 -9.54
CA LEU A 180 2.36 -9.61 -8.71
C LEU A 180 2.18 -9.27 -7.22
N CYS A 181 1.96 -7.99 -6.89
CA CYS A 181 1.64 -7.53 -5.55
C CYS A 181 0.43 -8.30 -4.98
N ARG A 182 -0.68 -8.33 -5.72
CA ARG A 182 -1.93 -8.96 -5.28
C ARG A 182 -1.80 -10.47 -5.11
N THR A 183 -1.08 -11.13 -6.02
CA THR A 183 -1.01 -12.60 -6.05
C THR A 183 0.09 -13.18 -5.16
N ARG A 184 1.18 -12.44 -4.92
CA ARG A 184 2.34 -12.92 -4.18
C ARG A 184 2.46 -12.32 -2.78
N PHE A 185 1.98 -11.08 -2.59
CA PHE A 185 2.17 -10.33 -1.36
C PHE A 185 0.85 -9.75 -0.82
N PRO A 186 -0.22 -10.54 -0.62
CA PRO A 186 -1.54 -10.03 -0.23
C PRO A 186 -1.58 -9.34 1.14
N LYS A 187 -0.52 -9.47 1.95
CA LYS A 187 -0.36 -8.80 3.26
C LYS A 187 0.45 -7.50 3.19
N ALA A 188 1.08 -7.19 2.05
CA ALA A 188 1.86 -5.98 1.88
C ALA A 188 0.98 -4.75 1.71
N ILE A 189 1.48 -3.60 2.13
CA ILE A 189 0.91 -2.28 1.86
C ILE A 189 1.41 -1.84 0.48
N LEU A 190 0.52 -1.33 -0.36
CA LEU A 190 0.87 -0.83 -1.69
C LEU A 190 1.10 0.67 -1.63
N SER A 191 2.26 1.11 -2.07
CA SER A 191 2.61 2.53 -2.20
C SER A 191 2.72 2.89 -3.68
N ILE A 192 1.64 3.39 -4.29
CA ILE A 192 1.55 3.54 -5.75
C ILE A 192 1.45 4.99 -6.15
N GLY A 193 2.41 5.45 -6.93
CA GLY A 193 2.64 6.86 -7.22
C GLY A 193 2.57 7.24 -8.69
N TRP A 194 3.01 8.45 -8.94
CA TRP A 194 3.22 9.01 -10.27
C TRP A 194 4.69 9.35 -10.43
N THR A 195 5.25 9.05 -11.60
CA THR A 195 6.60 9.50 -11.94
C THR A 195 6.67 11.01 -11.78
N THR A 196 7.73 11.52 -11.16
CA THR A 196 7.82 12.95 -10.83
C THR A 196 9.07 13.57 -11.45
N GLU A 197 8.88 14.67 -12.19
CA GLU A 197 9.96 15.53 -12.66
C GLU A 197 9.62 16.97 -12.29
N MET A 198 10.43 17.55 -11.41
CA MET A 198 10.17 18.86 -10.82
C MET A 198 10.65 19.99 -11.75
N ASN A 199 9.73 20.89 -12.09
CA ASN A 199 10.00 22.12 -12.82
C ASN A 199 8.94 23.19 -12.46
N ASP A 200 9.12 24.42 -12.93
CA ASP A 200 8.20 25.53 -12.63
C ASP A 200 6.74 25.27 -13.02
N ILE A 201 6.52 24.45 -14.05
CA ILE A 201 5.19 24.09 -14.52
C ILE A 201 4.58 23.07 -13.56
N SER A 202 5.29 21.99 -13.20
CA SER A 202 4.76 21.00 -12.26
C SER A 202 4.49 21.60 -10.89
N LEU A 203 5.34 22.51 -10.40
CA LEU A 203 5.10 23.23 -9.14
C LEU A 203 3.82 24.07 -9.13
N LYS A 204 3.42 24.63 -10.27
CA LYS A 204 2.19 25.42 -10.40
C LYS A 204 0.96 24.57 -10.63
N THR A 205 1.11 23.46 -11.36
CA THR A 205 0.00 22.57 -11.73
C THR A 205 -0.33 21.57 -10.62
N GLY A 206 0.68 21.04 -9.94
CA GLY A 206 0.55 19.95 -8.98
C GLY A 206 -0.07 18.68 -9.59
N TYR A 207 -0.69 17.85 -8.75
CA TYR A 207 -1.52 16.72 -9.16
C TYR A 207 -2.85 17.21 -9.73
N THR A 208 -3.18 16.86 -10.98
CA THR A 208 -4.43 17.27 -11.62
C THR A 208 -5.57 16.30 -11.34
N ARG A 209 -6.80 16.74 -11.58
CA ARG A 209 -8.00 15.89 -11.45
C ARG A 209 -7.91 14.63 -12.30
N GLU A 210 -7.41 14.73 -13.52
CA GLU A 210 -7.24 13.59 -14.43
C GLU A 210 -6.28 12.55 -13.82
N MET A 211 -5.19 12.99 -13.18
CA MET A 211 -4.27 12.09 -12.49
C MET A 211 -4.95 11.36 -11.32
N ILE A 212 -5.77 12.08 -10.55
CA ILE A 212 -6.54 11.52 -9.43
C ILE A 212 -7.57 10.50 -9.92
N ASP A 213 -8.34 10.84 -10.94
CA ASP A 213 -9.39 9.98 -11.48
C ASP A 213 -8.78 8.72 -12.13
N GLN A 214 -7.62 8.83 -12.78
CA GLN A 214 -6.87 7.68 -13.30
C GLN A 214 -6.40 6.75 -12.17
N MET A 215 -5.76 7.28 -11.13
CA MET A 215 -5.30 6.47 -9.98
C MET A 215 -6.47 5.79 -9.26
N ALA A 216 -7.55 6.53 -9.00
CA ALA A 216 -8.74 5.97 -8.36
C ALA A 216 -9.40 4.87 -9.21
N SER A 217 -9.43 5.03 -10.53
CA SER A 217 -9.94 4.01 -11.46
C SER A 217 -9.08 2.76 -11.44
N LEU A 218 -7.76 2.92 -11.43
CA LEU A 218 -6.80 1.80 -11.39
C LEU A 218 -6.97 0.98 -10.10
N VAL A 219 -7.07 1.62 -8.94
CA VAL A 219 -7.29 0.91 -7.66
C VAL A 219 -8.59 0.10 -7.68
N LYS A 220 -9.67 0.66 -8.25
CA LYS A 220 -10.96 -0.01 -8.39
C LYS A 220 -10.90 -1.18 -9.37
N GLU A 221 -10.28 -0.99 -10.53
CA GLU A 221 -10.14 -2.00 -11.59
C GLU A 221 -9.44 -3.27 -11.08
N TYR A 222 -8.33 -3.11 -10.34
CA TYR A 222 -7.57 -4.25 -9.82
C TYR A 222 -8.17 -4.86 -8.55
N SER A 223 -9.23 -4.26 -8.01
CA SER A 223 -9.91 -4.68 -6.77
C SER A 223 -8.89 -4.92 -5.64
N LEU A 224 -8.03 -3.93 -5.40
CA LEU A 224 -6.96 -4.03 -4.41
C LEU A 224 -7.57 -4.17 -3.01
N LEU A 225 -7.36 -5.34 -2.38
CA LEU A 225 -7.77 -5.60 -1.00
C LEU A 225 -6.71 -5.17 0.03
N GLN A 226 -5.49 -4.94 -0.45
CA GLN A 226 -4.37 -4.48 0.35
C GLN A 226 -4.58 -3.02 0.76
N PRO A 227 -4.03 -2.60 1.91
CA PRO A 227 -3.94 -1.18 2.24
C PRO A 227 -3.17 -0.43 1.14
N VAL A 228 -3.64 0.76 0.78
CA VAL A 228 -3.01 1.60 -0.25
C VAL A 228 -2.57 2.92 0.37
N THR A 229 -1.33 3.31 0.12
CA THR A 229 -0.82 4.65 0.36
C THR A 229 -0.40 5.28 -0.97
N PHE A 230 -0.60 6.59 -1.12
CA PHE A 230 -0.18 7.32 -2.30
C PHE A 230 1.05 8.16 -1.95
N PRO A 231 2.25 7.82 -2.46
CA PRO A 231 3.42 8.65 -2.30
C PRO A 231 3.24 9.93 -3.09
N VAL A 232 3.34 11.08 -2.42
CA VAL A 232 3.12 12.40 -3.04
C VAL A 232 4.24 13.37 -2.67
N ASN A 233 4.75 14.06 -3.67
CA ASN A 233 5.79 15.06 -3.47
C ASN A 233 5.20 16.26 -2.72
N ALA A 234 5.86 16.66 -1.64
CA ALA A 234 5.43 17.71 -0.74
C ALA A 234 5.33 19.08 -1.43
N SER A 235 6.17 19.38 -2.42
CA SER A 235 6.09 20.65 -3.17
C SER A 235 4.88 20.69 -4.10
N LEU A 236 4.48 19.54 -4.67
CA LEU A 236 3.28 19.44 -5.51
C LEU A 236 1.98 19.43 -4.69
N LEU A 237 2.03 18.87 -3.47
CA LEU A 237 0.89 18.81 -2.57
C LEU A 237 0.33 20.21 -2.25
N LYS A 238 1.19 21.23 -2.20
CA LYS A 238 0.83 22.62 -1.88
C LYS A 238 -0.37 23.14 -2.66
N VAL A 239 -0.44 22.82 -3.95
CA VAL A 239 -1.49 23.27 -4.87
C VAL A 239 -2.54 22.19 -5.16
N SER A 240 -2.40 21.01 -4.54
CA SER A 240 -3.20 19.82 -4.87
C SER A 240 -3.95 19.22 -3.68
N ILE A 241 -4.08 19.96 -2.58
CA ILE A 241 -4.79 19.48 -1.37
C ILE A 241 -6.21 18.98 -1.71
N ALA A 242 -7.00 19.78 -2.43
CA ALA A 242 -8.37 19.41 -2.78
C ALA A 242 -8.44 18.16 -3.68
N GLU A 243 -7.46 18.02 -4.58
CA GLU A 243 -7.34 16.88 -5.49
C GLU A 243 -7.03 15.60 -4.71
N LEU A 244 -6.08 15.64 -3.78
CA LEU A 244 -5.73 14.49 -2.96
C LEU A 244 -6.79 14.15 -1.90
N GLN A 245 -7.51 15.13 -1.36
CA GLN A 245 -8.68 14.86 -0.51
C GLN A 245 -9.75 14.08 -1.29
N ARG A 246 -9.95 14.42 -2.57
CA ARG A 246 -10.85 13.66 -3.44
C ARG A 246 -10.34 12.24 -3.69
N LEU A 247 -9.04 12.07 -3.87
CA LEU A 247 -8.45 10.73 -4.04
C LEU A 247 -8.75 9.84 -2.82
N LEU A 248 -8.47 10.33 -1.62
CA LEU A 248 -8.73 9.60 -0.38
C LEU A 248 -10.22 9.34 -0.15
N PHE A 249 -11.10 10.23 -0.64
CA PHE A 249 -12.54 10.01 -0.63
C PHE A 249 -12.96 8.91 -1.63
N GLN A 250 -12.39 8.90 -2.84
CA GLN A 250 -12.70 7.90 -3.87
C GLN A 250 -12.11 6.51 -3.57
N VAL A 251 -11.03 6.46 -2.82
CA VAL A 251 -10.32 5.24 -2.40
C VAL A 251 -10.34 5.19 -0.86
N PRO A 252 -11.43 4.74 -0.24
CA PRO A 252 -11.53 4.70 1.22
C PRO A 252 -10.47 3.79 1.84
N ASN A 253 -10.08 4.08 3.08
CA ASN A 253 -9.03 3.38 3.83
C ASN A 253 -7.63 3.48 3.19
N SER A 254 -7.40 4.50 2.38
CA SER A 254 -6.07 4.85 1.89
C SER A 254 -5.42 5.97 2.71
N SER A 255 -4.12 6.14 2.52
CA SER A 255 -3.29 7.18 3.15
C SER A 255 -2.42 7.90 2.12
N LEU A 256 -1.73 8.96 2.57
CA LEU A 256 -0.68 9.65 1.83
C LEU A 256 0.67 9.40 2.48
N SER A 257 1.70 9.18 1.66
CA SER A 257 3.11 9.18 2.06
C SER A 257 3.76 10.42 1.44
N VAL A 258 3.82 11.50 2.21
CA VAL A 258 4.38 12.77 1.76
C VAL A 258 5.91 12.66 1.74
N TRP A 259 6.53 12.95 0.60
CA TRP A 259 7.98 12.86 0.43
C TRP A 259 8.57 14.11 -0.20
N SER A 260 9.86 14.34 0.00
CA SER A 260 10.62 15.41 -0.65
C SER A 260 12.10 15.08 -0.65
N HIS A 261 12.87 15.69 -1.53
CA HIS A 261 14.33 15.65 -1.50
C HIS A 261 14.92 16.81 -0.70
N PRO A 262 16.16 16.69 -0.19
CA PRO A 262 16.89 17.83 0.35
C PRO A 262 16.97 18.97 -0.68
N GLY A 263 16.54 20.16 -0.29
CA GLY A 263 16.52 21.35 -1.14
C GLY A 263 15.21 21.59 -1.91
N ASP A 264 14.24 20.67 -1.86
CA ASP A 264 12.91 20.92 -2.42
C ASP A 264 12.24 22.12 -1.72
N PRO A 265 11.44 22.93 -2.43
CA PRO A 265 10.81 24.13 -1.89
C PRO A 265 9.62 23.77 -0.99
N VAL A 266 9.90 23.30 0.22
CA VAL A 266 8.90 22.91 1.24
C VAL A 266 9.23 23.62 2.54
N SER A 267 8.26 24.34 3.09
CA SER A 267 8.39 25.03 4.38
C SER A 267 7.64 24.29 5.50
N ILE A 268 7.95 24.63 6.75
CA ILE A 268 7.17 24.13 7.89
C ILE A 268 5.71 24.59 7.82
N ASP A 269 5.45 25.80 7.35
CA ASP A 269 4.09 26.32 7.16
C ASP A 269 3.30 25.45 6.17
N ASP A 270 3.93 24.99 5.10
CA ASP A 270 3.31 24.04 4.16
C ASP A 270 2.95 22.73 4.87
N LEU A 271 3.85 22.17 5.69
CA LEU A 271 3.59 20.94 6.45
C LEU A 271 2.46 21.10 7.48
N MET A 272 2.37 22.27 8.13
CA MET A 272 1.26 22.62 9.03
C MET A 272 -0.07 22.65 8.29
N VAL A 273 -0.10 23.21 7.08
CA VAL A 273 -1.29 23.20 6.22
C VAL A 273 -1.67 21.77 5.84
N TYR A 274 -0.71 20.92 5.46
CA TYR A 274 -0.99 19.52 5.08
C TYR A 274 -1.56 18.74 6.26
N ARG A 275 -0.95 18.87 7.44
CA ARG A 275 -1.44 18.20 8.65
C ARG A 275 -2.85 18.64 9.06
N LYS A 276 -3.23 19.89 8.79
CA LYS A 276 -4.59 20.38 9.03
C LYS A 276 -5.58 19.86 7.98
N ALA A 277 -5.13 19.66 6.75
CA ALA A 277 -5.98 19.26 5.64
C ALA A 277 -6.34 17.77 5.63
N PHE A 278 -5.54 16.93 6.28
CA PHE A 278 -5.70 15.47 6.28
C PHE A 278 -5.72 14.91 7.71
N GLY A 279 -6.29 13.72 7.88
CA GLY A 279 -6.25 13.02 9.16
C GLY A 279 -4.80 12.66 9.54
N VAL A 280 -4.43 12.87 10.80
CA VAL A 280 -3.07 12.55 11.31
C VAL A 280 -2.74 11.06 11.22
N ASN A 281 -3.77 10.20 11.17
CA ASN A 281 -3.66 8.76 10.97
C ASN A 281 -3.64 8.33 9.49
N GLN A 282 -3.73 9.29 8.57
CA GLN A 282 -3.76 9.06 7.11
C GLN A 282 -2.59 9.73 6.38
N VAL A 283 -1.68 10.41 7.07
CA VAL A 283 -0.52 11.07 6.45
C VAL A 283 0.76 10.68 7.14
N PHE A 284 1.68 10.13 6.36
CA PHE A 284 3.04 9.76 6.76
C PHE A 284 4.04 10.67 6.05
N TYR A 285 5.21 10.86 6.66
CA TYR A 285 6.22 11.80 6.15
C TYR A 285 7.57 11.10 5.98
N ASP A 286 7.92 10.82 4.72
CA ASP A 286 9.18 10.20 4.26
C ASP A 286 10.05 11.30 3.61
N MET A 287 10.65 12.13 4.46
CA MET A 287 11.26 13.42 4.10
C MET A 287 12.56 13.65 4.91
N PRO A 288 13.39 14.62 4.53
CA PRO A 288 14.60 14.96 5.28
C PRO A 288 14.34 15.21 6.77
N GLU A 289 15.18 14.62 7.63
CA GLU A 289 14.95 14.57 9.07
C GLU A 289 15.15 15.94 9.75
N ASP A 290 15.88 16.87 9.12
CA ASP A 290 16.05 18.25 9.58
C ASP A 290 14.73 19.04 9.59
N ILE A 291 13.98 19.02 8.48
CA ILE A 291 12.66 19.66 8.40
C ILE A 291 11.63 18.93 9.27
N LEU A 292 11.68 17.59 9.33
CA LEU A 292 10.77 16.81 10.17
C LEU A 292 11.02 17.05 11.66
N ASN A 293 12.27 17.21 12.10
CA ASN A 293 12.57 17.56 13.49
C ASN A 293 12.04 18.94 13.86
N ALA A 294 12.22 19.93 12.99
CA ALA A 294 11.66 21.26 13.21
C ALA A 294 10.12 21.22 13.24
N PHE A 295 9.50 20.44 12.35
CA PHE A 295 8.04 20.26 12.31
C PHE A 295 7.50 19.55 13.56
N ARG A 296 8.11 18.44 13.98
CA ARG A 296 7.77 17.73 15.23
C ARG A 296 7.96 18.63 16.45
N ALA A 297 9.01 19.45 16.48
CA ALA A 297 9.25 20.43 17.53
C ALA A 297 8.26 21.59 17.53
N GLN A 298 7.43 21.78 16.51
CA GLN A 298 6.28 22.69 16.54
C GLN A 298 5.00 21.96 16.99
N ILE A 299 4.76 20.74 16.50
CA ILE A 299 3.55 19.96 16.78
C ILE A 299 3.52 19.40 18.21
N TYR A 300 4.64 18.89 18.70
CA TYR A 300 4.74 18.23 20.00
C TYR A 300 5.30 19.13 21.10
N ARG A 301 5.26 20.46 20.91
CA ARG A 301 5.58 21.39 21.99
C ARG A 301 4.70 21.06 23.19
N ARG A 302 5.36 20.76 24.31
CA ARG A 302 4.74 20.79 25.63
C ARG A 302 4.56 22.23 26.06
#